data_AF-A0A2P2LBI7-F1
#
_entry.id   AF-A0A2P2LBI7-F1
#
_cell.length_a   1.000
_cell.length_b   1.000
_cell.length_c   1.000
_cell.angle_alpha   90.00
_cell.angle_beta   90.00
_cell.angle_gamma   90.00
#
_symmetry.space_group_name_H-M   'P 1'
#
loop_
_entity.id
_entity.type
_entity.pdbx_description
1 polymer ?
#
loop_
_entity_poly.entity_id
_entity_poly.type
_entity_poly.pdbx_seq_one_letter_code
_entity_poly.pdbx_strand_id
1 'polypeptide(L)'
;MRDVVVDILKEVDFNTATLSDILRQLGTHFGVDLMHRKAEVKAIITDVINNMSEGEEEGEEDEDNAEAGDDADKDGEGDDSDT
;
A
#
# COMPACT_ATOMS: atom_id res chain seq x y z
N MET A 1 -7.44 15.24 -2.38
CA MET A 1 -7.02 13.83 -2.19
C MET A 1 -6.98 13.49 -0.71
N ARG A 2 -6.31 14.30 0.10
CA ARG A 2 -6.28 14.17 1.58
C ARG A 2 -7.68 14.19 2.22
N ASP A 3 -8.59 15.05 1.74
CA ASP A 3 -9.98 15.11 2.28
C ASP A 3 -10.76 13.80 2.10
N VAL A 4 -10.58 13.13 0.97
CA VAL A 4 -11.22 11.82 0.69
C VAL A 4 -10.66 10.74 1.61
N VAL A 5 -9.34 10.76 1.85
CA VAL A 5 -8.70 9.84 2.79
C VAL A 5 -9.23 10.07 4.21
N VAL A 6 -9.38 11.33 4.62
CA VAL A 6 -9.98 11.71 5.90
C VAL A 6 -11.41 11.18 6.03
N ASP A 7 -12.24 11.35 5.01
CA ASP A 7 -13.63 10.90 5.06
C ASP A 7 -13.77 9.37 5.11
N ILE A 8 -12.93 8.64 4.38
CA ILE A 8 -12.86 7.17 4.48
C ILE A 8 -12.40 6.75 5.88
N LEU A 9 -11.32 7.36 6.41
CA LEU A 9 -10.80 7.03 7.73
C LEU A 9 -11.78 7.34 8.87
N LYS A 10 -12.73 8.27 8.70
CA LYS A 10 -13.82 8.49 9.67
C LYS A 10 -14.87 7.37 9.68
N GLU A 11 -15.05 6.68 8.56
CA GLU A 11 -16.01 5.56 8.43
C GLU A 11 -15.37 4.22 8.84
N VAL A 12 -14.04 4.16 8.93
CA VAL A 12 -13.29 2.98 9.33
C VAL A 12 -13.38 2.77 10.85
N ASP A 13 -13.73 1.54 11.26
CA ASP A 13 -13.59 1.10 12.64
C ASP A 13 -12.18 0.55 12.88
N PHE A 14 -11.31 1.37 13.48
CA PHE A 14 -9.92 1.00 13.78
C PHE A 14 -9.77 -0.14 14.79
N ASN A 15 -10.82 -0.55 15.50
CA ASN A 15 -10.75 -1.73 16.40
C ASN A 15 -10.78 -3.05 15.62
N THR A 16 -11.24 -3.02 14.36
CA THR A 16 -11.47 -4.22 13.54
C THR A 16 -10.80 -4.16 12.18
N ALA A 17 -10.59 -2.96 11.64
CA ALA A 17 -9.96 -2.76 10.35
C ALA A 17 -8.43 -2.82 10.45
N THR A 18 -7.83 -3.59 9.55
CA THR A 18 -6.38 -3.62 9.36
C THR A 18 -5.93 -2.58 8.34
N LEU A 19 -4.63 -2.31 8.26
CA LEU A 19 -4.08 -1.46 7.19
C LEU A 19 -4.48 -1.97 5.79
N SER A 20 -4.51 -3.30 5.59
CA SER A 20 -4.93 -3.91 4.33
C SER A 20 -6.40 -3.62 3.97
N ASP A 21 -7.29 -3.56 4.96
CA ASP A 21 -8.69 -3.20 4.72
C ASP A 21 -8.84 -1.73 4.32
N ILE A 22 -8.09 -0.84 4.98
CA ILE A 22 -8.05 0.59 4.66
C ILE A 22 -7.51 0.80 3.23
N LEU A 23 -6.42 0.11 2.86
CA LEU A 23 -5.85 0.15 1.51
C LEU A 23 -6.85 -0.33 0.45
N ARG A 24 -7.61 -1.40 0.73
CA ARG A 24 -8.65 -1.91 -0.18
C ARG A 24 -9.80 -0.92 -0.36
N GLN A 25 -10.24 -0.26 0.70
CA GLN A 25 -11.30 0.75 0.62
C GLN A 25 -10.84 1.97 -0.19
N LEU A 26 -9.63 2.46 0.08
CA LEU A 26 -9.02 3.55 -0.70
C LEU A 26 -8.86 3.17 -2.18
N GLY A 27 -8.34 1.98 -2.46
CA GLY A 27 -8.17 1.49 -3.82
C GLY A 27 -9.49 1.36 -4.57
N THR A 28 -10.53 0.85 -3.90
CA THR A 28 -11.89 0.77 -4.44
C THR A 28 -12.47 2.16 -4.74
N HIS A 29 -12.27 3.13 -3.84
CA HIS A 29 -12.79 4.49 -4.01
C HIS A 29 -12.13 5.23 -5.19
N PHE A 30 -10.82 5.00 -5.42
CA PHE A 30 -10.09 5.61 -6.52
C PHE A 30 -10.08 4.77 -7.81
N GLY A 31 -10.59 3.53 -7.76
CA GLY A 31 -10.54 2.58 -8.88
C GLY A 31 -9.12 2.17 -9.27
N VAL A 32 -8.19 2.17 -8.32
CA VAL A 32 -6.77 1.84 -8.54
C VAL A 32 -6.31 0.81 -7.53
N ASP A 33 -5.39 -0.07 -7.93
CA ASP A 33 -4.72 -0.93 -6.97
C ASP A 33 -3.64 -0.14 -6.23
N LEU A 34 -3.77 -0.10 -4.91
CA LEU A 34 -2.84 0.58 -4.02
C LEU A 34 -1.83 -0.38 -3.39
N MET A 35 -1.94 -1.69 -3.61
CA MET A 35 -0.98 -2.68 -3.08
C MET A 35 0.44 -2.41 -3.60
N HIS A 36 0.60 -2.03 -4.87
CA HIS A 36 1.89 -1.65 -5.44
C HIS A 36 2.44 -0.31 -4.91
N ARG A 37 1.61 0.50 -4.25
CA ARG A 37 1.97 1.82 -3.69
C ARG A 37 1.80 1.85 -2.17
N LYS A 38 1.84 0.68 -1.53
CA LYS A 38 1.59 0.49 -0.10
C LYS A 38 2.41 1.44 0.78
N ALA A 39 3.68 1.65 0.47
CA ALA A 39 4.57 2.56 1.22
C ALA A 39 4.12 4.03 1.15
N GLU A 40 3.80 4.54 -0.04
CA GLU A 40 3.31 5.91 -0.21
C GLU A 40 1.95 6.12 0.47
N VAL A 41 1.04 5.16 0.33
CA VAL A 41 -0.30 5.25 0.92
C VAL A 41 -0.23 5.12 2.44
N LYS A 42 0.64 4.26 2.97
CA LYS A 42 0.93 4.18 4.42
C LYS A 42 1.37 5.54 4.96
N ALA A 43 2.32 6.21 4.30
CA ALA A 43 2.78 7.54 4.72
C ALA A 43 1.64 8.56 4.76
N ILE A 44 0.75 8.56 3.75
CA ILE A 44 -0.42 9.45 3.72
C ILE A 44 -1.41 9.13 4.84
N ILE A 45 -1.71 7.85 5.09
CA ILE A 45 -2.63 7.43 6.16
C ILE A 45 -2.07 7.84 7.52
N THR A 46 -0.79 7.54 7.81
CA THR A 46 -0.13 7.92 9.07
C THR A 46 -0.14 9.43 9.26
N ASP A 47 0.20 10.19 8.22
CA ASP A 47 0.20 11.65 8.25
C ASP A 47 -1.22 12.22 8.47
N VAL A 48 -2.25 11.62 7.87
CA VAL A 48 -3.64 12.02 8.13
C VAL A 48 -4.06 11.68 9.57
N ILE A 49 -3.73 10.49 10.08
CA ILE A 49 -4.03 10.09 11.46
C ILE A 49 -3.33 11.04 12.45
N ASN A 50 -2.04 11.35 12.25
CA ASN A 50 -1.28 12.26 13.10
C ASN A 50 -1.80 13.70 13.05
N ASN A 51 -2.36 14.14 11.93
CA ASN A 51 -3.00 15.46 11.85
C ASN A 51 -4.42 15.47 12.42
N MET A 52 -5.09 14.32 12.51
CA MET A 52 -6.38 14.18 13.21
C MET A 52 -6.18 14.01 14.73
N SER A 53 -5.07 13.40 15.12
CA SER A 53 -4.61 13.19 16.49
C SER A 53 -3.34 14.01 16.72
N GLU A 54 -3.42 15.33 16.78
CA GLU A 54 -2.32 16.15 17.33
C GLU A 54 -2.09 15.73 18.80
N GLY A 55 -1.27 14.71 19.06
CA GLY A 55 -0.91 14.36 20.44
C GLY A 55 -0.17 13.07 20.76
N GLU A 56 -0.25 11.97 20.02
CA GLU A 56 0.28 10.68 20.54
C GLU A 56 1.06 9.85 19.51
N GLU A 57 2.39 10.09 19.54
CA GLU A 57 3.52 9.16 19.47
C GLU A 57 3.54 8.03 18.42
N GLU A 58 4.34 8.28 17.38
CA GLU A 58 5.26 7.37 16.65
C GLU A 58 5.03 5.85 16.85
N GLY A 59 4.07 5.29 16.13
CA GLY A 59 3.88 3.84 16.02
C GLY A 59 4.82 3.22 14.99
N GLU A 60 5.89 2.61 15.51
CA GLU A 60 6.98 1.90 14.85
C GLU A 60 6.55 0.91 13.72
N GLU A 61 7.17 1.09 12.55
CA GLU A 61 7.74 0.09 11.64
C GLU A 61 7.17 -1.35 11.60
N ASP A 62 6.01 -1.52 10.96
CA ASP A 62 5.69 -2.80 10.32
C ASP A 62 6.56 -3.03 9.06
N GLU A 63 7.60 -3.85 9.23
CA GLU A 63 8.37 -4.55 8.21
C GLU A 63 7.47 -5.53 7.43
N ASP A 64 6.80 -5.04 6.39
CA ASP A 64 6.16 -5.92 5.41
C ASP A 64 6.63 -5.55 4.01
N ASN A 65 7.94 -5.74 3.82
CA ASN A 65 8.62 -5.81 2.53
C ASN A 65 8.41 -7.21 1.94
N ALA A 66 7.17 -7.51 1.55
CA ALA A 66 6.88 -8.72 0.80
C ALA A 66 7.33 -8.53 -0.66
N GLU A 67 8.53 -9.04 -0.95
CA GLU A 67 8.89 -9.81 -2.14
C GLU A 67 8.34 -9.29 -3.49
N ALA A 68 8.99 -8.29 -4.07
CA ALA A 68 8.98 -8.09 -5.52
C ALA A 68 10.11 -8.93 -6.15
N GLY A 69 9.96 -10.26 -6.05
CA GLY A 69 10.75 -11.21 -6.83
C GLY A 69 10.15 -11.33 -8.22
N ASP A 70 10.70 -10.55 -9.14
CA ASP A 70 10.44 -10.46 -10.58
C ASP A 70 10.26 -11.85 -11.24
N ASP A 71 9.02 -12.14 -11.66
CA ASP A 71 8.68 -13.23 -12.58
C ASP A 71 9.11 -12.79 -13.98
N ALA A 72 10.34 -13.12 -14.35
CA ALA A 72 10.84 -13.01 -15.72
C ALA A 72 11.53 -14.32 -16.11
N ASP A 73 10.69 -15.33 -16.29
CA ASP A 73 10.95 -16.49 -17.15
C ASP A 73 11.50 -16.00 -18.50
N LYS A 74 12.78 -16.28 -18.75
CA LYS A 74 13.35 -16.27 -20.10
C LYS A 74 13.98 -17.63 -20.36
N ASP A 75 13.10 -18.62 -20.54
CA ASP A 75 13.41 -19.74 -21.41
C ASP A 75 13.44 -19.25 -22.85
N GLY A 76 14.62 -19.36 -23.45
CA GLY A 76 14.91 -18.99 -24.83
C GLY A 76 16.03 -19.87 -25.37
N GLU A 77 15.81 -21.19 -25.37
CA GLU A 77 16.55 -22.13 -26.20
C GLU A 77 16.24 -21.87 -27.70
N GLY A 78 17.28 -21.90 -28.53
CA GLY A 78 17.22 -21.85 -29.99
C GLY A 78 18.41 -21.07 -30.57
N ASP A 79 19.54 -21.71 -30.82
CA ASP A 79 19.91 -22.33 -32.11
C ASP A 79 20.51 -21.31 -33.09
N ASP A 80 21.82 -21.39 -33.37
CA ASP A 80 22.37 -21.51 -34.75
C ASP A 80 23.92 -21.63 -34.76
N SER A 81 24.39 -22.77 -35.27
CA SER A 81 25.49 -23.01 -36.23
C SER A 81 26.79 -22.18 -36.28
N ASP A 82 27.91 -22.93 -36.27
CA ASP A 82 28.99 -22.93 -37.28
C ASP A 82 29.80 -21.63 -37.58
N THR A 83 31.03 -21.56 -37.03
CA THR A 83 32.28 -21.18 -37.74
C THR A 83 33.49 -21.27 -36.79
#